data_AF-A0A166A7V2-F1
#
_entry.id   AF-A0A166A7V2-F1
#
_cell.length_a   1.000
_cell.length_b   1.000
_cell.length_c   1.000
_cell.angle_alpha   90.00
_cell.angle_beta   90.00
_cell.angle_gamma   90.00
#
_symmetry.space_group_name_H-M   'P 1'
#
loop_
_entity.id
_entity.type
_entity.pdbx_description
1 polymer ?
#
loop_
_entity_poly.entity_id
_entity_poly.type
_entity_poly.pdbx_seq_one_letter_code
_entity_poly.pdbx_strand_id
1 'polypeptide(L)'
;MNAQGFGNNGAAVNPWAALGMPHPGAPAAAGEQPQVAPNPLLAQLQNMMHPGVAAPPQNPLWANPQLALMAMQLMQGQQPQAQQSHIQPQPQPAPQPEPQLSPRQAKEKMYRDAQSEQLDATLAFFISGAQSAGESKFAGLEDMNNRHGHSVEWWKDYYIIHQTRLDALIATFNNQAYPTQTDLARALPGSSKRPRAPSSSSSSIVDVTDEVLASSSGRPLKASRRMREREEAPSSSSARNSSESHKTDLAVPSVLPSEPPHPPTNTVVFSEGKNRYTSEDETFFVNLILWHAKTSPGASKRIILSDIAEKASHHSLGSWGCFWTAHKGTDILERGLRMARLEAESRAVKNEARD
;
A
#
# COMPACT_ATOMS: atom_id res chain seq x y z
N MET A 1 30.12 49.93 21.51
CA MET A 1 29.54 50.06 20.16
C MET A 1 28.28 49.22 20.12
N ASN A 2 27.15 49.87 19.80
CA ASN A 2 25.79 49.43 20.08
C ASN A 2 25.35 48.23 19.23
N ALA A 3 24.65 47.29 19.87
CA ALA A 3 23.82 46.29 19.20
C ALA A 3 22.40 46.82 19.12
N GLN A 4 21.89 47.03 17.91
CA GLN A 4 20.56 47.54 17.63
C GLN A 4 19.78 46.46 16.87
N GLY A 5 18.64 46.06 17.45
CA GLY A 5 17.79 44.99 16.96
C GLY A 5 16.93 45.37 15.76
N PHE A 6 16.60 44.36 14.95
CA PHE A 6 15.58 44.47 13.91
C PHE A 6 14.35 43.67 14.33
N GLY A 7 13.26 44.40 14.60
CA GLY A 7 11.92 43.86 14.79
C GLY A 7 11.30 43.48 13.44
N ASN A 8 10.63 42.33 13.43
CA ASN A 8 9.99 41.75 12.26
C ASN A 8 8.46 41.93 12.42
N ASN A 9 7.85 42.77 11.58
CA ASN A 9 6.40 42.92 11.45
C ASN A 9 6.06 43.00 9.96
N GLY A 10 5.72 41.86 9.36
CA GLY A 10 5.26 41.76 7.98
C GLY A 10 3.80 41.35 7.94
N ALA A 11 2.92 42.33 7.75
CA ALA A 11 1.50 42.15 7.50
C ALA A 11 1.27 41.42 6.15
N ALA A 12 0.40 40.43 6.15
CA ALA A 12 0.01 39.70 4.94
C ALA A 12 -0.84 40.58 4.02
N VAL A 13 -0.24 41.03 2.93
CA VAL A 13 -0.93 41.76 1.86
C VAL A 13 -1.54 40.74 0.90
N ASN A 14 -2.86 40.81 0.74
CA ASN A 14 -3.65 39.92 -0.11
C ASN A 14 -3.38 40.26 -1.60
N PRO A 15 -2.78 39.37 -2.40
CA PRO A 15 -2.27 39.69 -3.74
C PRO A 15 -3.33 39.93 -4.81
N TRP A 16 -4.63 39.81 -4.49
CA TRP A 16 -5.73 39.95 -5.46
C TRP A 16 -6.28 41.37 -5.65
N ALA A 17 -5.82 42.36 -4.87
CA ALA A 17 -6.35 43.73 -4.93
C ALA A 17 -5.73 44.62 -6.03
N ALA A 18 -4.66 44.18 -6.71
CA ALA A 18 -3.86 45.06 -7.57
C ALA A 18 -4.23 45.06 -9.07
N LEU A 19 -5.23 44.27 -9.51
CA LEU A 19 -5.47 44.05 -10.95
C LEU A 19 -6.83 44.52 -11.51
N GLY A 20 -7.71 45.15 -10.72
CA GLY A 20 -8.90 45.82 -11.28
C GLY A 20 -9.81 44.95 -12.16
N MET A 21 -9.83 43.63 -11.97
CA MET A 21 -10.62 42.70 -12.79
C MET A 21 -11.99 42.41 -12.13
N PRO A 22 -13.10 42.50 -12.87
CA PRO A 22 -14.44 42.24 -12.34
C PRO A 22 -14.68 40.75 -12.08
N HIS A 23 -15.36 40.48 -10.97
CA HIS A 23 -15.73 39.14 -10.48
C HIS A 23 -16.86 38.54 -11.33
N PRO A 24 -16.69 37.37 -11.99
CA PRO A 24 -17.78 36.74 -12.71
C PRO A 24 -18.74 36.03 -11.74
N GLY A 25 -19.91 36.64 -11.56
CA GLY A 25 -21.20 36.01 -11.88
C GLY A 25 -21.66 34.82 -11.05
N ALA A 26 -22.49 35.11 -10.06
CA ALA A 26 -23.57 34.21 -9.63
C ALA A 26 -24.63 34.09 -10.74
N PRO A 27 -25.30 32.93 -10.89
CA PRO A 27 -26.63 32.88 -11.46
C PRO A 27 -27.71 32.63 -10.41
N ALA A 28 -28.78 33.40 -10.57
CA ALA A 28 -30.01 33.36 -9.81
C ALA A 28 -31.03 32.35 -10.41
N ALA A 29 -31.93 31.94 -9.53
CA ALA A 29 -33.35 31.66 -9.74
C ALA A 29 -33.84 30.34 -10.40
N ALA A 30 -34.75 29.72 -9.63
CA ALA A 30 -36.03 29.12 -10.01
C ALA A 30 -36.08 27.76 -10.73
N GLY A 31 -36.97 26.88 -10.23
CA GLY A 31 -37.53 25.77 -11.02
C GLY A 31 -37.75 24.46 -10.24
N GLU A 32 -38.97 24.30 -9.72
CA GLU A 32 -39.77 23.06 -9.64
C GLU A 32 -39.24 21.83 -8.85
N GLN A 33 -39.94 21.53 -7.75
CA GLN A 33 -39.92 20.25 -7.05
C GLN A 33 -40.90 19.26 -7.71
N PRO A 34 -40.49 18.03 -8.06
CA PRO A 34 -41.42 16.94 -8.27
C PRO A 34 -41.67 16.18 -6.95
N GLN A 35 -42.94 15.89 -6.67
CA GLN A 35 -43.38 15.00 -5.59
C GLN A 35 -42.82 13.58 -5.80
N VAL A 36 -42.21 13.03 -4.75
CA VAL A 36 -41.74 11.63 -4.70
C VAL A 36 -42.83 10.78 -4.07
N ALA A 37 -43.31 9.79 -4.82
CA ALA A 37 -44.24 8.76 -4.33
C ALA A 37 -43.55 7.80 -3.33
N PRO A 38 -44.28 7.22 -2.37
CA PRO A 38 -43.70 6.33 -1.36
C PRO A 38 -43.29 4.98 -1.95
N ASN A 39 -42.08 4.56 -1.61
CA ASN A 39 -41.43 3.32 -2.03
C ASN A 39 -42.01 2.12 -1.25
N PRO A 40 -42.65 1.12 -1.87
CA PRO A 40 -43.35 0.03 -1.18
C PRO A 40 -42.43 -1.05 -0.56
N LEU A 41 -41.10 -0.91 -0.68
CA LEU A 41 -40.15 -1.95 -0.27
C LEU A 41 -39.80 -1.96 1.23
N LEU A 42 -40.30 -0.99 2.00
CA LEU A 42 -40.05 -0.90 3.45
C LEU A 42 -41.03 -1.75 4.28
N ALA A 43 -42.06 -2.33 3.68
CA ALA A 43 -43.06 -3.14 4.38
C ALA A 43 -42.64 -4.60 4.62
N GLN A 44 -41.51 -5.06 4.07
CA GLN A 44 -41.12 -6.48 4.12
C GLN A 44 -40.05 -6.82 5.16
N LEU A 45 -39.50 -5.82 5.87
CA LEU A 45 -38.39 -6.00 6.82
C LEU A 45 -38.80 -6.07 8.31
N GLN A 46 -40.10 -6.11 8.61
CA GLN A 46 -40.61 -6.18 10.00
C GLN A 46 -40.99 -7.59 10.48
N ASN A 47 -40.89 -8.63 9.65
CA ASN A 47 -41.40 -9.97 9.99
C ASN A 47 -40.37 -11.02 10.47
N MET A 48 -39.13 -10.65 10.79
CA MET A 48 -38.08 -11.63 11.14
C MET A 48 -37.56 -11.58 12.58
N MET A 49 -38.22 -10.88 13.51
CA MET A 49 -37.79 -10.86 14.92
C MET A 49 -38.89 -11.33 15.87
N HIS A 50 -39.03 -12.66 16.03
CA HIS A 50 -39.58 -13.28 17.22
C HIS A 50 -38.69 -14.47 17.64
N PRO A 51 -38.15 -14.50 18.87
CA PRO A 51 -37.36 -15.62 19.37
C PRO A 51 -38.27 -16.72 19.94
N GLY A 52 -38.16 -17.92 19.39
CA GLY A 52 -38.85 -19.13 19.84
C GLY A 52 -37.96 -20.01 20.73
N VAL A 53 -38.58 -20.48 21.80
CA VAL A 53 -38.07 -21.22 22.96
C VAL A 53 -37.45 -22.61 22.65
N ALA A 54 -36.43 -22.95 23.45
CA ALA A 54 -35.72 -24.20 23.72
C ALA A 54 -36.34 -25.58 23.34
N ALA A 55 -35.47 -26.49 22.83
CA ALA A 55 -35.46 -27.95 23.09
C ALA A 55 -34.11 -28.60 22.66
N PRO A 56 -33.69 -29.75 23.25
CA PRO A 56 -32.30 -30.27 23.23
C PRO A 56 -31.96 -31.21 22.05
N PRO A 57 -30.66 -31.48 21.78
CA PRO A 57 -30.23 -32.31 20.66
C PRO A 57 -30.24 -33.82 20.98
N GLN A 58 -30.79 -34.61 20.06
CA GLN A 58 -30.48 -36.04 19.95
C GLN A 58 -29.50 -36.27 18.80
N ASN A 59 -28.34 -36.83 19.13
CA ASN A 59 -27.35 -37.36 18.20
C ASN A 59 -27.75 -38.76 17.73
N PRO A 60 -27.68 -39.06 16.43
CA PRO A 60 -27.42 -40.42 15.96
C PRO A 60 -26.04 -40.49 15.29
N LEU A 61 -25.11 -41.18 15.95
CA LEU A 61 -23.70 -41.33 15.58
C LEU A 61 -23.43 -42.47 14.58
N TRP A 62 -24.43 -42.89 13.79
CA TRP A 62 -24.33 -44.10 12.93
C TRP A 62 -24.74 -43.86 11.47
N ALA A 63 -24.07 -42.92 10.80
CA ALA A 63 -24.31 -42.70 9.37
C ALA A 63 -23.02 -42.54 8.57
N ASN A 64 -21.98 -43.32 8.89
CA ASN A 64 -20.79 -43.38 8.03
C ASN A 64 -20.55 -44.80 7.48
N PRO A 65 -21.06 -45.11 6.27
CA PRO A 65 -20.93 -46.44 5.67
C PRO A 65 -19.47 -46.83 5.35
N GLN A 66 -18.54 -45.88 5.36
CA GLN A 66 -17.12 -46.17 5.12
C GLN A 66 -16.43 -46.87 6.30
N LEU A 67 -16.87 -46.62 7.54
CA LEU A 67 -16.28 -47.28 8.72
C LEU A 67 -16.66 -48.77 8.80
N ALA A 68 -17.84 -49.13 8.30
CA ALA A 68 -18.31 -50.52 8.28
C ALA A 68 -17.46 -51.41 7.34
N LEU A 69 -17.01 -50.87 6.21
CA LEU A 69 -16.19 -51.62 5.25
C LEU A 69 -14.79 -51.91 5.80
N MET A 70 -14.20 -50.96 6.53
CA MET A 70 -12.87 -51.10 7.10
C MET A 70 -12.84 -52.09 8.28
N ALA A 71 -13.91 -52.16 9.07
CA ALA A 71 -14.07 -53.16 10.13
C ALA A 71 -14.18 -54.60 9.58
N MET A 72 -14.78 -54.78 8.39
CA MET A 72 -14.90 -56.10 7.76
C MET A 72 -13.56 -56.62 7.22
N GLN A 73 -12.67 -55.73 6.78
CA GLN A 73 -11.35 -56.12 6.25
C GLN A 73 -10.42 -56.67 7.34
N LEU A 74 -10.56 -56.19 8.58
CA LEU A 74 -9.70 -56.64 9.70
C LEU A 74 -10.07 -58.04 10.23
N MET A 75 -11.21 -58.61 9.84
CA MET A 75 -11.66 -59.92 10.31
C MET A 75 -11.22 -61.10 9.43
N GLN A 76 -10.67 -60.85 8.24
CA GLN A 76 -10.02 -61.89 7.44
C GLN A 76 -8.53 -61.98 7.77
N GLY A 77 -8.23 -62.65 8.89
CA GLY A 77 -6.90 -63.18 9.13
C GLY A 77 -6.58 -64.28 8.12
N GLN A 78 -5.57 -64.07 7.28
CA GLN A 78 -4.92 -65.14 6.52
C GLN A 78 -3.50 -65.37 7.01
N GLN A 79 -3.21 -66.66 7.19
CA GLN A 79 -1.99 -67.26 7.72
C GLN A 79 -0.75 -67.02 6.84
N PRO A 80 0.47 -67.10 7.40
CA PRO A 80 1.69 -67.19 6.63
C PRO A 80 1.91 -68.64 6.17
N GLN A 81 1.79 -68.92 4.87
CA GLN A 81 2.42 -70.10 4.29
C GLN A 81 3.74 -69.70 3.65
N ALA A 82 4.83 -70.20 4.25
CA ALA A 82 6.14 -70.25 3.65
C ALA A 82 6.13 -71.31 2.55
N GLN A 83 6.38 -70.92 1.30
CA GLN A 83 6.92 -71.84 0.29
C GLN A 83 7.80 -71.09 -0.71
N GLN A 84 8.98 -71.67 -0.91
CA GLN A 84 10.07 -71.24 -1.77
C GLN A 84 9.76 -71.41 -3.26
N SER A 85 10.54 -70.67 -4.06
CA SER A 85 10.97 -70.94 -5.45
C SER A 85 9.92 -70.94 -6.55
N HIS A 86 9.94 -69.89 -7.40
CA HIS A 86 10.41 -69.95 -8.78
C HIS A 86 10.31 -68.53 -9.38
N ILE A 87 11.38 -68.01 -9.98
CA ILE A 87 11.40 -66.70 -10.63
C ILE A 87 10.66 -66.86 -11.96
N GLN A 88 9.37 -66.57 -11.95
CA GLN A 88 8.58 -66.32 -13.15
C GLN A 88 8.41 -64.79 -13.26
N PRO A 89 8.73 -64.15 -14.39
CA PRO A 89 8.53 -62.71 -14.55
C PRO A 89 7.04 -62.41 -14.45
N GLN A 90 6.64 -61.96 -13.26
CA GLN A 90 5.28 -61.54 -12.96
C GLN A 90 4.98 -60.35 -13.88
N PRO A 91 3.93 -60.41 -14.71
CA PRO A 91 3.55 -59.28 -15.56
C PRO A 91 3.31 -58.09 -14.64
N GLN A 92 4.05 -56.99 -14.87
CA GLN A 92 3.89 -55.76 -14.11
C GLN A 92 2.38 -55.44 -14.05
N PRO A 93 1.80 -55.24 -12.85
CA PRO A 93 0.42 -54.84 -12.75
C PRO A 93 0.25 -53.57 -13.58
N ALA A 94 -0.70 -53.61 -14.53
CA ALA A 94 -0.97 -52.49 -15.40
C ALA A 94 -1.11 -51.22 -14.53
N PRO A 95 -0.47 -50.10 -14.92
CA PRO A 95 -0.49 -48.88 -14.12
C PRO A 95 -1.95 -48.55 -13.82
N GLN A 96 -2.31 -48.56 -12.54
CA GLN A 96 -3.65 -48.18 -12.12
C GLN A 96 -3.90 -46.76 -12.65
N PRO A 97 -5.04 -46.50 -13.31
CA PRO A 97 -5.35 -45.18 -13.82
C PRO A 97 -5.31 -44.21 -12.65
N GLU A 98 -4.43 -43.20 -12.73
CA GLU A 98 -4.38 -42.16 -11.72
C GLU A 98 -5.80 -41.58 -11.57
N PRO A 99 -6.28 -41.42 -10.32
CA PRO A 99 -7.61 -40.89 -10.09
C PRO A 99 -7.73 -39.52 -10.76
N GLN A 100 -8.59 -39.42 -11.76
CA GLN A 100 -8.83 -38.17 -12.48
C GLN A 100 -9.37 -37.13 -11.50
N LEU A 101 -8.53 -36.13 -11.20
CA LEU A 101 -8.92 -34.99 -10.39
C LEU A 101 -10.02 -34.22 -11.12
N SER A 102 -11.07 -33.85 -10.40
CA SER A 102 -12.08 -32.94 -10.95
C SER A 102 -11.41 -31.62 -11.39
N PRO A 103 -11.95 -30.90 -12.40
CA PRO A 103 -11.39 -29.62 -12.83
C PRO A 103 -11.19 -28.62 -11.68
N ARG A 104 -12.08 -28.66 -10.68
CA ARG A 104 -11.99 -27.85 -9.46
C ARG A 104 -10.77 -28.23 -8.60
N GLN A 105 -10.52 -29.52 -8.40
CA GLN A 105 -9.37 -30.00 -7.64
C GLN A 105 -8.05 -29.75 -8.39
N ALA A 106 -8.03 -29.90 -9.71
CA ALA A 106 -6.87 -29.55 -10.52
C ALA A 106 -6.52 -28.06 -10.38
N LYS A 107 -7.55 -27.19 -10.42
CA LYS A 107 -7.38 -25.74 -10.21
C LYS A 107 -6.88 -25.43 -8.79
N GLU A 108 -7.46 -26.04 -7.75
CA GLU A 108 -6.98 -25.85 -6.37
C GLU A 108 -5.53 -26.32 -6.20
N LYS A 109 -5.19 -27.49 -6.76
CA LYS A 109 -3.83 -28.03 -6.74
C LYS A 109 -2.83 -27.07 -7.39
N MET A 110 -3.18 -26.46 -8.53
CA MET A 110 -2.34 -25.46 -9.19
C MET A 110 -2.00 -24.28 -8.26
N TYR A 111 -2.96 -23.76 -7.48
CA TYR A 111 -2.68 -22.64 -6.57
C TYR A 111 -1.86 -23.07 -5.35
N ARG A 112 -2.09 -24.28 -4.82
CA ARG A 112 -1.26 -24.84 -3.74
C ARG A 112 0.18 -25.07 -4.19
N ASP A 113 0.36 -25.56 -5.42
CA ASP A 113 1.68 -25.78 -6.00
C ASP A 113 2.39 -24.46 -6.34
N ALA A 114 1.62 -23.39 -6.64
CA ALA A 114 2.14 -22.04 -6.86
C ALA A 114 2.50 -21.29 -5.57
N GLN A 115 2.33 -21.90 -4.40
CA GLN A 115 2.62 -21.27 -3.12
C GLN A 115 4.10 -20.84 -3.03
N SER A 116 4.31 -19.55 -2.78
CA SER A 116 5.64 -18.97 -2.63
C SER A 116 5.61 -17.82 -1.62
N GLU A 117 6.61 -17.78 -0.73
CA GLU A 117 6.77 -16.70 0.25
C GLU A 117 6.79 -15.32 -0.40
N GLN A 118 7.35 -15.22 -1.61
CA GLN A 118 7.40 -13.97 -2.36
C GLN A 118 6.02 -13.51 -2.81
N LEU A 119 5.16 -14.42 -3.25
CA LEU A 119 3.79 -14.10 -3.66
C LEU A 119 2.96 -13.68 -2.45
N ASP A 120 3.15 -14.36 -1.31
CA ASP A 120 2.46 -14.05 -0.06
C ASP A 120 2.86 -12.70 0.51
N ALA A 121 4.17 -12.41 0.56
CA ALA A 121 4.68 -11.12 1.00
C ALA A 121 4.20 -9.99 0.09
N THR A 122 4.19 -10.22 -1.23
CA THR A 122 3.65 -9.26 -2.19
C THR A 122 2.18 -8.98 -1.89
N LEU A 123 1.35 -10.03 -1.80
CA LEU A 123 -0.09 -9.88 -1.60
C LEU A 123 -0.43 -9.22 -0.26
N ALA A 124 0.25 -9.62 0.81
CA ALA A 124 0.06 -8.99 2.11
C ALA A 124 0.48 -7.52 2.12
N PHE A 125 1.58 -7.15 1.44
CA PHE A 125 1.99 -5.76 1.30
C PHE A 125 0.92 -4.90 0.63
N PHE A 126 0.31 -5.37 -0.48
CA PHE A 126 -0.75 -4.64 -1.17
C PHE A 126 -2.02 -4.50 -0.32
N ILE A 127 -2.45 -5.59 0.32
CA ILE A 127 -3.63 -5.56 1.17
C ILE A 127 -3.42 -4.67 2.40
N SER A 128 -2.26 -4.77 3.06
CA SER A 128 -1.89 -3.88 4.17
C SER A 128 -1.82 -2.41 3.72
N GLY A 129 -1.27 -2.14 2.54
CA GLY A 129 -1.24 -0.81 1.95
C GLY A 129 -2.63 -0.22 1.74
N ALA A 130 -3.53 -0.97 1.09
CA ALA A 130 -4.93 -0.59 0.89
C ALA A 130 -5.64 -0.33 2.24
N GLN A 131 -5.45 -1.23 3.22
CA GLN A 131 -6.05 -1.06 4.55
C GLN A 131 -5.53 0.18 5.28
N SER A 132 -4.23 0.48 5.19
CA SER A 132 -3.64 1.69 5.79
C SER A 132 -4.18 2.98 5.16
N ALA A 133 -4.61 2.93 3.89
CA ALA A 133 -5.31 4.01 3.20
C ALA A 133 -6.81 4.09 3.52
N GLY A 134 -7.34 3.18 4.34
CA GLY A 134 -8.78 3.08 4.62
C GLY A 134 -9.59 2.41 3.50
N GLU A 135 -8.92 1.74 2.57
CA GLU A 135 -9.54 1.02 1.47
C GLU A 135 -9.82 -0.45 1.85
N SER A 136 -10.67 -1.10 1.06
CA SER A 136 -11.01 -2.51 1.27
C SER A 136 -9.89 -3.44 0.79
N LYS A 137 -9.82 -4.67 1.32
CA LYS A 137 -8.91 -5.72 0.81
C LYS A 137 -9.10 -5.98 -0.69
N PHE A 138 -10.33 -5.82 -1.17
CA PHE A 138 -10.68 -5.98 -2.58
C PHE A 138 -9.98 -4.93 -3.46
N ALA A 139 -9.92 -3.66 -3.02
CA ALA A 139 -9.17 -2.63 -3.73
C ALA A 139 -7.68 -2.98 -3.84
N GLY A 140 -7.11 -3.52 -2.76
CA GLY A 140 -5.74 -4.04 -2.76
C GLY A 140 -5.52 -5.17 -3.77
N LEU A 141 -6.48 -6.08 -3.94
CA LEU A 141 -6.41 -7.16 -4.94
C LEU A 141 -6.58 -6.67 -6.39
N GLU A 142 -7.43 -5.66 -6.62
CA GLU A 142 -7.61 -5.04 -7.95
C GLU A 142 -6.34 -4.34 -8.43
N ASP A 143 -5.56 -3.71 -7.53
CA ASP A 143 -4.26 -3.10 -7.88
C ASP A 143 -3.16 -4.13 -8.20
N MET A 144 -3.43 -5.42 -7.99
CA MET A 144 -2.49 -6.50 -8.31
C MET A 144 -2.60 -6.99 -9.76
N ASN A 145 -3.42 -6.37 -10.60
CA ASN A 145 -3.55 -6.76 -12.00
C ASN A 145 -2.18 -6.75 -12.72
N ASN A 146 -1.84 -7.85 -13.40
CA ASN A 146 -0.59 -8.06 -14.11
C ASN A 146 0.68 -8.04 -13.24
N ARG A 147 0.55 -8.07 -11.91
CA ARG A 147 1.71 -8.26 -11.03
C ARG A 147 2.12 -9.74 -11.06
N HIS A 148 3.43 -9.98 -11.22
CA HIS A 148 4.01 -11.33 -11.37
C HIS A 148 3.39 -12.15 -12.51
N GLY A 149 2.85 -11.49 -13.55
CA GLY A 149 2.23 -12.18 -14.69
C GLY A 149 0.89 -12.85 -14.37
N HIS A 150 0.27 -12.51 -13.24
CA HIS A 150 -1.02 -13.04 -12.83
C HIS A 150 -2.14 -12.00 -12.98
N SER A 151 -3.32 -12.45 -13.37
CA SER A 151 -4.53 -11.62 -13.45
C SER A 151 -5.11 -11.36 -12.06
N VAL A 152 -6.00 -10.37 -11.96
CA VAL A 152 -6.73 -10.09 -10.70
C VAL A 152 -7.52 -11.32 -10.23
N GLU A 153 -8.21 -12.02 -11.14
CA GLU A 153 -8.96 -13.24 -10.81
C GLU A 153 -8.04 -14.32 -10.23
N TRP A 154 -6.82 -14.44 -10.74
CA TRP A 154 -5.83 -15.37 -10.20
C TRP A 154 -5.47 -15.01 -8.74
N TRP A 155 -5.25 -13.73 -8.45
CA TRP A 155 -4.96 -13.26 -7.09
C TRP A 155 -6.13 -13.43 -6.13
N LYS A 156 -7.37 -13.22 -6.60
CA LYS A 156 -8.60 -13.46 -5.83
C LYS A 156 -8.71 -14.94 -5.44
N ASP A 157 -8.54 -15.83 -6.41
CA ASP A 157 -8.57 -17.29 -6.18
C ASP A 157 -7.44 -17.74 -5.25
N TYR A 158 -6.22 -17.21 -5.45
CA TYR A 158 -5.07 -17.49 -4.60
C TYR A 158 -5.29 -17.01 -3.15
N TYR A 159 -5.86 -15.82 -2.96
CA TYR A 159 -6.20 -15.28 -1.63
C TYR A 159 -7.25 -16.14 -0.93
N ILE A 160 -8.31 -16.56 -1.64
CA ILE A 160 -9.36 -17.42 -1.05
C ILE A 160 -8.79 -18.75 -0.57
N ILE A 161 -7.93 -19.39 -1.37
CA ILE A 161 -7.32 -20.69 -1.02
C ILE A 161 -6.36 -20.58 0.18
N HIS A 162 -5.64 -19.46 0.29
CA HIS A 162 -4.64 -19.25 1.34
C HIS A 162 -5.06 -18.23 2.41
N GLN A 163 -6.37 -17.97 2.54
CA GLN A 163 -6.90 -16.84 3.29
C GLN A 163 -6.41 -16.79 4.74
N THR A 164 -6.52 -17.91 5.47
CA THR A 164 -6.12 -17.99 6.89
C THR A 164 -4.66 -17.58 7.11
N ARG A 165 -3.77 -18.03 6.22
CA ARG A 165 -2.34 -17.76 6.30
C ARG A 165 -2.01 -16.32 5.91
N LEU A 166 -2.63 -15.82 4.84
CA LEU A 166 -2.44 -14.46 4.36
C LEU A 166 -2.99 -13.43 5.36
N ASP A 167 -4.14 -13.71 5.97
CA ASP A 167 -4.72 -12.84 7.01
C ASP A 167 -3.80 -12.74 8.25
N ALA A 168 -3.15 -13.84 8.65
CA ALA A 168 -2.14 -13.81 9.71
C ALA A 168 -0.93 -12.96 9.30
N LEU A 169 -0.46 -13.09 8.07
CA LEU A 169 0.68 -12.33 7.55
C LEU A 169 0.34 -10.82 7.45
N ILE A 170 -0.84 -10.46 6.95
CA ILE A 170 -1.35 -9.09 6.93
C ILE A 170 -1.42 -8.50 8.35
N ALA A 171 -1.89 -9.27 9.34
CA ALA A 171 -1.90 -8.82 10.73
C ALA A 171 -0.49 -8.51 11.24
N THR A 172 0.52 -9.34 10.90
CA THR A 172 1.91 -9.05 11.27
C THR A 172 2.46 -7.79 10.62
N PHE A 173 2.14 -7.53 9.35
CA PHE A 173 2.54 -6.31 8.64
C PHE A 173 1.92 -5.05 9.27
N ASN A 174 0.62 -5.10 9.57
CA ASN A 174 -0.08 -3.97 10.18
C ASN A 174 0.46 -3.64 11.58
N ASN A 175 0.83 -4.67 12.36
CA ASN A 175 1.44 -4.49 13.67
C ASN A 175 2.88 -3.94 13.60
N GLN A 176 3.64 -4.26 12.54
CA GLN A 176 5.00 -3.71 12.34
C GLN A 176 4.97 -2.26 11.87
N ALA A 177 4.05 -1.89 10.97
CA ALA A 177 3.97 -0.55 10.41
C ALA A 177 3.59 0.52 11.46
N TYR A 178 2.86 0.11 12.50
CA TYR A 178 2.47 0.97 13.60
C TYR A 178 2.71 0.23 14.93
N PRO A 179 3.94 0.27 15.49
CA PRO A 179 4.14 -0.14 16.87
C PRO A 179 3.23 0.75 17.71
N THR A 180 2.13 0.17 18.17
CA THR A 180 1.11 0.91 18.91
C THR A 180 1.81 1.38 20.18
N GLN A 181 2.12 2.67 20.26
CA GLN A 181 2.88 3.27 21.37
C GLN A 181 2.20 3.08 22.74
N THR A 182 1.02 2.46 22.79
CA THR A 182 0.22 2.22 23.98
C THR A 182 0.82 1.18 24.94
N ASP A 183 1.72 0.29 24.49
CA ASP A 183 2.35 -0.70 25.40
C ASP A 183 3.64 -0.22 26.08
N LEU A 184 4.21 0.92 25.68
CA LEU A 184 5.34 1.53 26.41
C LEU A 184 4.91 2.23 27.71
N ALA A 185 3.61 2.34 28.00
CA ALA A 185 3.10 2.92 29.24
C ALA A 185 2.89 1.90 30.37
N ARG A 186 3.04 0.58 30.14
CA ARG A 186 2.71 -0.45 31.14
C ARG A 186 3.90 -1.23 31.71
N ALA A 187 5.12 -1.02 31.20
CA ALA A 187 6.31 -1.71 31.69
C ALA A 187 7.38 -0.75 32.25
N LEU A 188 7.01 0.07 33.24
CA LEU A 188 7.99 0.60 34.20
C LEU A 188 7.84 -0.16 35.53
N PRO A 189 8.76 -1.07 35.86
CA PRO A 189 8.84 -1.63 37.20
C PRO A 189 9.51 -0.61 38.12
N GLY A 190 8.80 -0.18 39.17
CA GLY A 190 9.41 0.36 40.38
C GLY A 190 9.36 1.88 40.56
N SER A 191 8.38 2.33 41.32
CA SER A 191 8.64 3.40 42.30
C SER A 191 7.73 3.19 43.50
N SER A 192 8.33 2.61 44.53
CA SER A 192 7.76 2.37 45.85
C SER A 192 7.37 3.71 46.48
N LYS A 193 6.06 4.01 46.56
CA LYS A 193 5.53 5.13 47.34
C LYS A 193 5.11 4.66 48.72
N ARG A 194 5.86 5.16 49.69
CA ARG A 194 5.65 5.16 51.14
C ARG A 194 4.29 5.81 51.50
N PRO A 195 3.56 5.32 52.52
CA PRO A 195 2.29 5.91 52.95
C PRO A 195 2.56 7.11 53.86
N ARG A 196 1.88 8.24 53.62
CA ARG A 196 1.77 9.35 54.57
C ARG A 196 0.30 9.76 54.73
N ALA A 197 -0.08 9.88 55.99
CA ALA A 197 -1.42 9.95 56.56
C ALA A 197 -2.22 11.22 56.17
N PRO A 198 -3.53 11.28 56.53
CA PRO A 198 -4.46 12.32 56.10
C PRO A 198 -4.53 13.49 57.09
N SER A 199 -4.81 14.68 56.59
CA SER A 199 -5.27 15.81 57.42
C SER A 199 -6.32 16.63 56.68
N SER A 200 -7.48 16.63 57.31
CA SER A 200 -8.70 17.43 57.17
C SER A 200 -8.49 18.95 57.20
N SER A 201 -9.48 19.66 56.62
CA SER A 201 -10.01 21.02 56.93
C SER A 201 -10.01 21.93 55.70
N SER A 202 -10.90 22.90 55.49
CA SER A 202 -12.24 23.26 56.01
C SER A 202 -12.60 24.55 55.25
N SER A 203 -13.84 24.64 54.76
CA SER A 203 -14.73 25.83 54.61
C SER A 203 -14.17 27.25 54.37
N SER A 204 -14.66 27.93 53.31
CA SER A 204 -15.62 29.06 53.38
C SER A 204 -15.90 29.61 51.96
N ILE A 205 -17.10 29.48 51.40
CA ILE A 205 -18.15 30.53 51.32
C ILE A 205 -17.62 31.96 51.23
N VAL A 206 -17.76 32.59 50.06
CA VAL A 206 -18.52 33.84 49.89
C VAL A 206 -19.07 33.93 48.46
N ASP A 207 -20.32 34.38 48.45
CA ASP A 207 -21.22 34.70 47.37
C ASP A 207 -20.93 36.13 46.87
N VAL A 208 -20.76 36.34 45.57
CA VAL A 208 -20.87 37.65 44.91
C VAL A 208 -21.41 37.44 43.50
N THR A 209 -22.69 37.72 43.32
CA THR A 209 -23.33 38.09 42.07
C THR A 209 -22.80 39.43 41.57
N ASP A 210 -22.48 39.57 40.28
CA ASP A 210 -23.15 40.53 39.38
C ASP A 210 -22.70 40.33 37.92
N GLU A 211 -23.57 40.77 37.03
CA GLU A 211 -23.51 40.75 35.57
C GLU A 211 -22.21 41.27 34.95
N VAL A 212 -21.89 40.78 33.75
CA VAL A 212 -21.68 41.63 32.56
C VAL A 212 -21.61 40.74 31.32
N LEU A 213 -22.47 41.10 30.37
CA LEU A 213 -22.57 40.65 28.99
C LEU A 213 -21.24 40.83 28.24
N ALA A 214 -20.76 39.78 27.54
CA ALA A 214 -20.18 39.90 26.19
C ALA A 214 -19.70 38.55 25.65
N SER A 215 -20.36 38.10 24.58
CA SER A 215 -19.79 37.57 23.35
C SER A 215 -18.48 36.78 23.44
N SER A 216 -18.57 35.44 23.37
CA SER A 216 -17.61 34.68 22.59
C SER A 216 -18.32 33.74 21.63
N SER A 217 -18.16 34.07 20.36
CA SER A 217 -18.72 33.41 19.19
C SER A 217 -18.16 31.99 19.07
N GLY A 218 -19.06 31.01 19.15
CA GLY A 218 -18.77 29.63 18.80
C GLY A 218 -18.38 29.51 17.33
N ARG A 219 -17.25 28.86 17.07
CA ARG A 219 -16.88 28.39 15.73
C ARG A 219 -17.44 26.98 15.54
N PRO A 220 -18.41 26.76 14.64
CA PRO A 220 -18.90 25.42 14.35
C PRO A 220 -17.90 24.67 13.46
N LEU A 221 -17.56 23.46 13.88
CA LEU A 221 -16.84 22.47 13.09
C LEU A 221 -17.72 22.07 11.88
N LYS A 222 -17.33 22.50 10.68
CA LYS A 222 -17.92 22.01 9.42
C LYS A 222 -17.31 20.66 9.07
N ALA A 223 -17.97 19.60 9.52
CA ALA A 223 -17.92 18.28 8.91
C ALA A 223 -18.93 18.22 7.73
N SER A 224 -18.77 17.18 6.91
CA SER A 224 -19.70 16.69 5.88
C SER A 224 -19.48 17.22 4.46
N ARG A 225 -18.50 16.61 3.79
CA ARG A 225 -18.35 16.64 2.33
C ARG A 225 -19.32 15.61 1.75
N ARG A 226 -20.32 16.10 1.02
CA ARG A 226 -21.31 15.33 0.25
C ARG A 226 -20.63 14.29 -0.65
N MET A 227 -20.95 13.03 -0.41
CA MET A 227 -20.78 11.94 -1.37
C MET A 227 -21.93 12.06 -2.37
N ARG A 228 -21.60 12.36 -3.63
CA ARG A 228 -22.55 12.40 -4.74
C ARG A 228 -22.43 11.08 -5.47
N GLU A 229 -23.34 10.15 -5.18
CA GLU A 229 -23.60 9.01 -6.05
C GLU A 229 -24.06 9.56 -7.40
N ARG A 230 -23.33 9.19 -8.45
CA ARG A 230 -23.70 9.43 -9.84
C ARG A 230 -23.98 8.06 -10.43
N GLU A 231 -25.25 7.77 -10.57
CA GLU A 231 -25.76 6.61 -11.29
C GLU A 231 -25.33 6.63 -12.76
N GLU A 232 -25.21 5.41 -13.27
CA GLU A 232 -24.58 5.02 -14.52
C GLU A 232 -25.39 5.46 -15.73
N ALA A 233 -24.69 6.02 -16.72
CA ALA A 233 -25.14 6.04 -18.11
C ALA A 233 -24.19 5.16 -18.93
N PRO A 234 -24.69 4.33 -19.87
CA PRO A 234 -23.87 3.42 -20.65
C PRO A 234 -23.05 4.21 -21.67
N SER A 235 -21.80 4.50 -21.30
CA SER A 235 -20.85 5.18 -22.17
C SER A 235 -19.92 4.15 -22.79
N SER A 236 -20.06 4.04 -24.10
CA SER A 236 -19.13 3.50 -25.09
C SER A 236 -17.74 3.13 -24.56
N SER A 237 -17.38 1.88 -24.87
CA SER A 237 -16.05 1.28 -24.84
C SER A 237 -15.01 2.15 -25.55
N SER A 238 -14.51 3.17 -24.86
CA SER A 238 -13.24 3.79 -25.19
C SER A 238 -12.16 2.76 -24.90
N ALA A 239 -11.68 2.12 -25.97
CA ALA A 239 -10.43 1.39 -26.02
C ALA A 239 -9.31 2.28 -25.44
N ARG A 240 -9.13 2.23 -24.13
CA ARG A 240 -8.00 2.83 -23.46
C ARG A 240 -6.82 1.95 -23.80
N ASN A 241 -6.05 2.41 -24.78
CA ASN A 241 -4.71 1.92 -25.10
C ASN A 241 -3.98 1.63 -23.78
N SER A 242 -3.91 0.34 -23.46
CA SER A 242 -3.02 -0.22 -22.45
C SER A 242 -1.62 -0.07 -23.00
N SER A 243 -1.05 1.14 -22.87
CA SER A 243 0.38 1.34 -22.97
C SER A 243 1.00 0.49 -21.86
N GLU A 244 1.52 -0.66 -22.24
CA GLU A 244 2.41 -1.49 -21.44
C GLU A 244 3.29 -0.56 -20.61
N SER A 245 3.08 -0.61 -19.29
CA SER A 245 3.94 0.07 -18.34
C SER A 245 5.26 -0.70 -18.33
N HIS A 246 6.05 -0.52 -19.38
CA HIS A 246 7.45 -0.86 -19.40
C HIS A 246 8.05 -0.14 -18.20
N LYS A 247 8.33 -0.90 -17.13
CA LYS A 247 9.24 -0.47 -16.09
C LYS A 247 10.56 -0.23 -16.82
N THR A 248 10.78 1.00 -17.25
CA THR A 248 11.96 1.43 -17.98
C THR A 248 13.11 1.38 -16.98
N ASP A 249 13.76 0.23 -16.94
CA ASP A 249 15.02 0.02 -16.26
C ASP A 249 16.03 0.96 -16.94
N LEU A 250 16.28 2.11 -16.31
CA LEU A 250 17.20 3.09 -16.87
C LEU A 250 18.58 2.46 -16.88
N ALA A 251 19.20 2.42 -18.07
CA ALA A 251 20.53 1.85 -18.23
C ALA A 251 21.54 2.69 -17.43
N VAL A 252 22.01 2.17 -16.30
CA VAL A 252 23.06 2.81 -15.50
C VAL A 252 24.42 2.52 -16.14
N PRO A 253 25.17 3.54 -16.60
CA PRO A 253 26.51 3.36 -17.16
C PRO A 253 27.44 2.61 -16.20
N SER A 254 28.36 1.82 -16.75
CA SER A 254 29.39 1.11 -15.99
C SER A 254 30.54 2.01 -15.50
N VAL A 255 30.62 3.25 -16.02
CA VAL A 255 31.67 4.23 -15.70
C VAL A 255 31.01 5.52 -15.20
N LEU A 256 31.61 6.15 -14.18
CA LEU A 256 31.14 7.43 -13.67
C LEU A 256 31.47 8.58 -14.66
N PRO A 257 30.53 9.51 -14.92
CA PRO A 257 30.80 10.69 -15.72
C PRO A 257 32.01 11.48 -15.18
N SER A 258 32.91 11.89 -16.08
CA SER A 258 34.04 12.76 -15.75
C SER A 258 33.64 14.23 -15.67
N GLU A 259 32.64 14.62 -16.46
CA GLU A 259 32.16 15.99 -16.61
C GLU A 259 30.68 16.10 -16.24
N PRO A 260 30.20 17.28 -15.83
CA PRO A 260 28.77 17.50 -15.59
C PRO A 260 28.00 17.27 -16.90
N PRO A 261 26.89 16.51 -16.89
CA PRO A 261 26.13 16.26 -18.11
C PRO A 261 25.51 17.55 -18.65
N HIS A 262 25.39 17.62 -19.97
CA HIS A 262 24.76 18.75 -20.66
C HIS A 262 23.24 18.76 -20.43
N PRO A 263 22.64 19.94 -20.23
CA PRO A 263 21.19 20.06 -20.09
C PRO A 263 20.44 19.48 -21.31
N PRO A 264 19.33 18.76 -21.09
CA PRO A 264 18.53 18.21 -22.17
C PRO A 264 17.90 19.34 -22.99
N THR A 265 18.01 19.25 -24.30
CA THR A 265 17.52 20.29 -25.24
C THR A 265 16.23 19.89 -25.94
N ASN A 266 15.98 18.60 -26.11
CA ASN A 266 14.80 18.11 -26.81
C ASN A 266 13.59 18.09 -25.87
N THR A 267 12.60 18.91 -26.19
CA THR A 267 11.31 18.93 -25.49
C THR A 267 10.22 18.37 -26.39
N VAL A 268 9.45 17.41 -25.87
CA VAL A 268 8.32 16.81 -26.58
C VAL A 268 7.04 17.15 -25.84
N VAL A 269 6.19 17.98 -26.44
CA VAL A 269 4.90 18.37 -25.85
C VAL A 269 3.97 17.15 -25.83
N PHE A 270 3.43 16.82 -24.65
CA PHE A 270 2.47 15.71 -24.49
C PHE A 270 1.03 16.22 -24.50
N SER A 271 0.77 17.27 -23.73
CA SER A 271 -0.52 17.95 -23.65
C SER A 271 -0.28 19.44 -23.44
N GLU A 272 -1.30 20.28 -23.59
CA GLU A 272 -1.20 21.72 -23.34
C GLU A 272 -0.57 22.00 -21.97
N GLY A 273 0.61 22.62 -21.98
CA GLY A 273 1.40 22.94 -20.79
C GLY A 273 2.14 21.78 -20.10
N LYS A 274 2.22 20.58 -20.70
CA LYS A 274 2.98 19.44 -20.15
C LYS A 274 3.90 18.80 -21.19
N ASN A 275 5.14 18.56 -20.78
CA ASN A 275 6.15 17.91 -21.60
C ASN A 275 6.28 16.43 -21.20
N ARG A 276 6.55 15.57 -22.18
CA ARG A 276 6.92 14.16 -21.98
C ARG A 276 8.41 14.07 -21.69
N TYR A 277 8.79 13.14 -20.82
CA TYR A 277 10.18 12.76 -20.62
C TYR A 277 10.76 12.15 -21.90
N THR A 278 11.86 12.70 -22.38
CA THR A 278 12.58 12.19 -23.54
C THR A 278 13.67 11.21 -23.12
N SER A 279 14.26 10.48 -24.08
CA SER A 279 15.45 9.67 -23.81
C SER A 279 16.67 10.50 -23.39
N GLU A 280 16.70 11.78 -23.79
CA GLU A 280 17.73 12.74 -23.34
C GLU A 280 17.54 13.08 -21.87
N ASP A 281 16.29 13.32 -21.44
CA ASP A 281 15.94 13.54 -20.03
C ASP A 281 16.34 12.35 -19.15
N GLU A 282 16.05 11.13 -19.61
CA GLU A 282 16.43 9.88 -18.94
C GLU A 282 17.95 9.77 -18.76
N THR A 283 18.70 10.01 -19.84
CA THR A 283 20.16 9.92 -19.82
C THR A 283 20.77 11.03 -18.94
N PHE A 284 20.25 12.25 -19.05
CA PHE A 284 20.64 13.38 -18.23
C PHE A 284 20.41 13.11 -16.74
N PHE A 285 19.24 12.57 -16.39
CA PHE A 285 18.86 12.21 -15.03
C PHE A 285 19.87 11.23 -14.40
N VAL A 286 20.16 10.12 -15.09
CA VAL A 286 21.12 9.11 -14.61
C VAL A 286 22.52 9.71 -14.48
N ASN A 287 23.01 10.40 -15.51
CA ASN A 287 24.36 10.95 -15.51
C ASN A 287 24.55 12.02 -14.43
N LEU A 288 23.55 12.86 -14.16
CA LEU A 288 23.67 13.91 -13.15
C LEU A 288 23.72 13.30 -11.74
N ILE A 289 22.92 12.27 -11.46
CA ILE A 289 22.99 11.51 -10.20
C ILE A 289 24.38 10.90 -10.00
N LEU A 290 24.91 10.22 -11.02
CA LEU A 290 26.23 9.60 -10.95
C LEU A 290 27.35 10.64 -10.79
N TRP A 291 27.22 11.79 -11.46
CA TRP A 291 28.15 12.89 -11.30
C TRP A 291 28.15 13.45 -9.87
N HIS A 292 26.97 13.65 -9.26
CA HIS A 292 26.88 14.05 -7.85
C HIS A 292 27.46 13.00 -6.90
N ALA A 293 27.22 11.71 -7.16
CA ALA A 293 27.79 10.64 -6.35
C ALA A 293 29.33 10.68 -6.32
N LYS A 294 29.95 11.12 -7.43
CA LYS A 294 31.40 11.28 -7.57
C LYS A 294 31.92 12.56 -6.93
N THR A 295 31.29 13.70 -7.19
CA THR A 295 31.79 15.03 -6.79
C THR A 295 31.36 15.43 -5.39
N SER A 296 30.22 14.93 -4.91
CA SER A 296 29.61 15.29 -3.63
C SER A 296 28.90 14.08 -3.00
N PRO A 297 29.64 13.12 -2.42
CA PRO A 297 29.07 11.87 -1.89
C PRO A 297 28.00 12.05 -0.79
N GLY A 298 27.92 13.23 -0.17
CA GLY A 298 26.91 13.59 0.84
C GLY A 298 25.71 14.36 0.28
N ALA A 299 25.57 14.48 -1.04
CA ALA A 299 24.47 15.22 -1.65
C ALA A 299 23.12 14.57 -1.34
N SER A 300 22.21 15.32 -0.74
CA SER A 300 20.85 14.85 -0.47
C SER A 300 20.01 14.79 -1.76
N LYS A 301 19.01 13.89 -1.80
CA LYS A 301 18.02 13.80 -2.89
C LYS A 301 17.44 15.17 -3.28
N ARG A 302 17.18 16.04 -2.30
CA ARG A 302 16.60 17.37 -2.53
C ARG A 302 17.54 18.29 -3.31
N ILE A 303 18.84 18.26 -3.00
CA ILE A 303 19.86 19.05 -3.70
C ILE A 303 19.93 18.57 -5.15
N ILE A 304 20.08 17.25 -5.36
CA ILE A 304 20.18 16.65 -6.69
C ILE A 304 18.94 16.99 -7.54
N LEU A 305 17.73 16.84 -6.99
CA LEU A 305 16.49 17.19 -7.71
C LEU A 305 16.39 18.69 -8.04
N SER A 306 16.91 19.57 -7.18
CA SER A 306 16.97 21.01 -7.44
C SER A 306 17.85 21.28 -8.66
N ASP A 307 19.04 20.69 -8.70
CA ASP A 307 19.99 20.86 -9.81
C ASP A 307 19.45 20.28 -11.12
N ILE A 308 18.73 19.15 -11.05
CA ILE A 308 18.02 18.57 -12.21
C ILE A 308 16.97 19.57 -12.73
N ALA A 309 16.14 20.11 -11.85
CA ALA A 309 15.05 21.02 -12.24
C ALA A 309 15.57 22.38 -12.76
N GLU A 310 16.69 22.87 -12.24
CA GLU A 310 17.34 24.09 -12.73
C GLU A 310 17.87 23.91 -14.15
N LYS A 311 18.53 22.78 -14.41
CA LYS A 311 19.13 22.50 -15.73
C LYS A 311 18.11 22.03 -16.76
N ALA A 312 17.11 21.24 -16.36
CA ALA A 312 16.04 20.74 -17.21
C ALA A 312 14.70 21.42 -16.86
N SER A 313 14.65 22.73 -17.11
CA SER A 313 13.57 23.63 -16.67
C SER A 313 12.21 23.37 -17.32
N HIS A 314 12.15 22.55 -18.36
CA HIS A 314 10.90 22.10 -18.99
C HIS A 314 10.13 21.07 -18.17
N HIS A 315 10.71 20.55 -17.08
CA HIS A 315 10.08 19.69 -16.08
C HIS A 315 10.22 20.33 -14.70
N SER A 316 9.13 20.35 -13.92
CA SER A 316 9.17 20.92 -12.57
C SER A 316 9.91 20.01 -11.58
N LEU A 317 10.39 20.59 -10.46
CA LEU A 317 10.96 19.82 -9.34
C LEU A 317 10.04 18.69 -8.86
N GLY A 318 8.73 18.95 -8.81
CA GLY A 318 7.73 17.95 -8.44
C GLY A 318 7.65 16.81 -9.46
N SER A 319 7.69 17.13 -10.75
CA SER A 319 7.72 16.14 -11.84
C SER A 319 8.95 15.24 -11.71
N TRP A 320 10.12 15.82 -11.50
CA TRP A 320 11.36 15.07 -11.25
C TRP A 320 11.32 14.23 -9.97
N GLY A 321 10.63 14.69 -8.92
CA GLY A 321 10.40 13.91 -7.71
C GLY A 321 9.58 12.64 -7.95
N CYS A 322 8.54 12.74 -8.79
CA CYS A 322 7.77 11.58 -9.24
C CYS A 322 8.64 10.65 -10.11
N PHE A 323 9.38 11.22 -11.06
CA PHE A 323 10.29 10.49 -11.94
C PHE A 323 11.36 9.72 -11.16
N TRP A 324 11.95 10.34 -10.14
CA TRP A 324 12.90 9.71 -9.23
C TRP A 324 12.33 8.44 -8.59
N THR A 325 11.09 8.51 -8.12
CA THR A 325 10.43 7.37 -7.46
C THR A 325 10.10 6.27 -8.46
N ALA A 326 9.62 6.65 -9.65
CA ALA A 326 9.28 5.72 -10.72
C ALA A 326 10.50 4.94 -11.25
N HIS A 327 11.64 5.61 -11.38
CA HIS A 327 12.88 5.05 -11.96
C HIS A 327 13.94 4.69 -10.92
N LYS A 328 13.55 4.46 -9.67
CA LYS A 328 14.45 4.01 -8.59
C LYS A 328 15.72 4.88 -8.46
N GLY A 329 15.57 6.21 -8.50
CA GLY A 329 16.70 7.14 -8.42
C GLY A 329 17.58 6.95 -7.18
N THR A 330 17.00 6.44 -6.08
CA THR A 330 17.75 6.08 -4.87
C THR A 330 18.75 4.95 -5.14
N ASP A 331 18.33 3.88 -5.83
CA ASP A 331 19.17 2.74 -6.18
C ASP A 331 20.31 3.17 -7.13
N ILE A 332 20.02 4.10 -8.05
CA ILE A 332 21.00 4.69 -8.97
C ILE A 332 22.05 5.49 -8.19
N LEU A 333 21.63 6.32 -7.24
CA LEU A 333 22.53 7.10 -6.38
C LEU A 333 23.42 6.18 -5.53
N GLU A 334 22.85 5.16 -4.89
CA GLU A 334 23.62 4.19 -4.11
C GLU A 334 24.63 3.44 -4.97
N ARG A 335 24.24 3.05 -6.19
CA ARG A 335 25.15 2.43 -7.16
C ARG A 335 26.28 3.37 -7.55
N GLY A 336 25.98 4.64 -7.82
CA GLY A 336 26.99 5.68 -8.09
C GLY A 336 27.97 5.87 -6.94
N LEU A 337 27.49 5.90 -5.69
CA LEU A 337 28.34 6.03 -4.51
C LEU A 337 29.28 4.83 -4.34
N ARG A 338 28.80 3.61 -4.62
CA ARG A 338 29.66 2.40 -4.64
C ARG A 338 30.74 2.50 -5.72
N MET A 339 30.37 2.91 -6.93
CA MET A 339 31.33 3.10 -8.03
C MET A 339 32.38 4.16 -7.68
N ALA A 340 31.98 5.26 -7.03
CA ALA A 340 32.90 6.34 -6.66
C ALA A 340 33.94 5.89 -5.63
N ARG A 341 33.54 5.04 -4.67
CA ARG A 341 34.47 4.45 -3.70
C ARG A 341 35.50 3.53 -4.37
N LEU A 342 35.06 2.65 -5.26
CA LEU A 342 35.96 1.76 -6.01
C LEU A 342 36.94 2.55 -6.90
N GLU A 343 36.47 3.62 -7.55
CA GLU A 343 37.34 4.51 -8.33
C GLU A 343 38.37 5.22 -7.44
N ALA A 344 37.99 5.65 -6.23
CA ALA A 344 38.90 6.27 -5.27
C ALA A 344 39.96 5.29 -4.73
N GLU A 345 39.56 4.06 -4.38
CA GLU A 345 40.46 2.99 -3.94
C GLU A 345 41.47 2.62 -5.02
N SER A 346 41.02 2.43 -6.26
CA SER A 346 41.92 2.09 -7.38
C SER A 346 42.94 3.20 -7.67
N ARG A 347 42.56 4.48 -7.50
CA ARG A 347 43.49 5.61 -7.60
C ARG A 347 44.51 5.63 -6.48
N ALA A 348 44.12 5.30 -5.25
CA ALA A 348 45.04 5.23 -4.12
C ALA A 348 46.13 4.18 -4.35
N VAL A 349 45.74 2.97 -4.77
CA VAL A 349 46.69 1.88 -5.10
C VAL A 349 47.64 2.27 -6.23
N LYS A 350 47.12 2.95 -7.27
CA LYS A 350 47.96 3.41 -8.40
C LYS A 350 48.98 4.48 -7.98
N ASN A 351 48.64 5.33 -7.02
CA ASN A 351 49.56 6.34 -6.50
C ASN A 351 50.64 5.70 -5.61
N GLU A 352 50.28 4.73 -4.77
CA GLU A 352 51.23 3.99 -3.92
C GLU A 352 52.23 3.17 -4.74
N ALA A 353 51.82 2.60 -5.88
CA ALA A 353 52.72 1.87 -6.77
C ALA A 353 53.71 2.76 -7.56
N ARG A 354 53.54 4.08 -7.55
CA ARG A 354 54.40 5.03 -8.26
C ARG A 354 55.50 5.62 -7.37
N ASP A 355 55.27 5.62 -6.06
CA ASP A 355 56.25 6.00 -5.04
C ASP A 355 57.18 4.83 -4.73
#